data_AF-A0A5B8U8E4-F1
#
_entry.id   AF-A0A5B8U8E4-F1
#
_cell.length_a   1.000
_cell.length_b   1.000
_cell.length_c   1.000
_cell.angle_alpha   90.00
_cell.angle_beta   90.00
_cell.angle_gamma   90.00
#
_symmetry.space_group_name_H-M   'P 1'
#
loop_
_entity.id
_entity.type
_entity.pdbx_description
1 polymer ?
#
loop_
_entity_poly.entity_id
_entity_poly.type
_entity_poly.pdbx_seq_one_letter_code
_entity_poly.pdbx_strand_id
1 'polypeptide(L)'
;MISAHRAATEIKLEQEKLPAVLLCLRSQGWEPAVLAAEQEFLRHAGIEPSEKSYRFAGGRLGQRGSVGDVFFKDGDMFFLDLGSPGRPGSEFDFVSVAAPDGESTLITGVVVNDGTRDAVDVWRPFADAVEVSIKSSVDGRRARYMRFDWTEIDNEPTGRLHEILSDTDEGPASFSRAQLDAALTTGAETLSSDFAREMLIEISKAGFVRATDLLAKWSRRLPEGEAEAAIESLKGCGLLATKHLLICRTDSSPLTEFDDPAELEAVKDLRHPSCNRRFADELLKEGYSVSPLGRSLIEKSHWMTVFVTERLVSAGVPADSIFWNMTEAGEEVDIVLSFLDEVWILELKDRDFGPGDAYPFNYRLARYSPQRAMIVTTGTVMADAKRVIAEMVREAGTPMFLGSRPRPIKPLYVEGLDAVLDAARRQVAVATMAHASSHVASLGPATGFDLRRVLRQRLR
;
A
#
# COMPACT_ATOMS: atom_id res chain seq x y z
N MET A 1 10.66 10.73 -1.46
CA MET A 1 9.44 10.09 -0.92
C MET A 1 9.38 10.51 0.54
N ILE A 2 8.22 10.92 1.04
CA ILE A 2 8.09 11.28 2.46
C ILE A 2 7.88 9.97 3.21
N SER A 3 8.48 9.82 4.38
CA SER A 3 8.16 8.75 5.33
C SER A 3 7.89 9.37 6.70
N ALA A 4 7.11 8.68 7.52
CA ALA A 4 6.79 9.13 8.87
C ALA A 4 6.86 7.94 9.82
N HIS A 5 7.29 8.19 11.04
CA HIS A 5 7.32 7.19 12.11
C HIS A 5 6.94 7.85 13.42
N ARG A 6 6.14 7.16 14.24
CA ARG A 6 5.79 7.57 15.59
C ARG A 6 5.87 6.39 16.55
N ALA A 7 6.31 6.67 17.77
CA ALA A 7 6.27 5.73 18.88
C ALA A 7 5.74 6.41 20.14
N ALA A 8 5.02 5.63 20.94
CA ALA A 8 4.54 6.02 22.26
C ALA A 8 5.31 5.28 23.34
N THR A 9 5.41 5.89 24.51
CA THR A 9 5.85 5.22 25.72
C THR A 9 5.11 5.80 26.92
N GLU A 10 4.75 4.94 27.87
CA GLU A 10 4.04 5.34 29.09
C GLU A 10 5.05 5.82 30.14
N ILE A 11 4.90 7.07 30.59
CA ILE A 11 5.81 7.65 31.59
C ILE A 11 5.09 8.54 32.60
N LYS A 12 5.71 8.65 33.78
CA LYS A 12 5.30 9.61 34.83
C LYS A 12 6.06 10.93 34.67
N LEU A 13 5.62 11.75 33.71
CA LEU A 13 6.16 13.08 33.48
C LEU A 13 5.09 14.15 33.72
N GLU A 14 5.32 15.02 34.71
CA GLU A 14 4.48 16.19 34.98
C GLU A 14 4.66 17.22 33.84
N GLN A 15 3.56 17.79 33.32
CA GLN A 15 3.60 18.76 32.21
C GLN A 15 4.49 19.97 32.53
N GLU A 16 4.55 20.37 33.81
CA GLU A 16 5.38 21.48 34.30
C GLU A 16 6.89 21.22 34.16
N LYS A 17 7.30 19.96 33.97
CA LYS A 17 8.71 19.59 33.75
C LYS A 17 9.12 19.63 32.28
N LEU A 18 8.16 19.69 31.36
CA LEU A 18 8.44 19.68 29.93
C LEU A 18 9.38 20.82 29.48
N PRO A 19 9.26 22.08 29.96
CA PRO A 19 10.20 23.14 29.57
C PRO A 19 11.67 22.81 29.89
N ALA A 20 11.93 22.20 31.05
CA ALA A 20 13.28 21.78 31.43
C ALA A 20 13.82 20.67 30.50
N VAL A 21 12.95 19.73 30.11
CA VAL A 21 13.28 18.69 29.12
C VAL A 21 13.63 19.32 27.77
N LEU A 22 12.84 20.26 27.28
CA LEU A 22 13.08 20.96 26.01
C LEU A 22 14.39 21.76 26.02
N LEU A 23 14.73 22.40 27.15
CA LEU A 23 16.01 23.08 27.31
C LEU A 23 17.21 22.10 27.32
N CYS A 24 17.04 20.91 27.88
CA CYS A 24 18.07 19.86 27.83
C CYS A 24 18.22 19.26 26.42
N LEU A 25 17.13 19.09 25.67
CA LEU A 25 17.20 18.73 24.25
C LEU A 25 17.97 19.76 23.43
N ARG A 26 17.73 21.06 23.71
CA ARG A 26 18.45 22.16 23.07
C ARG A 26 19.96 22.06 23.28
N SER A 27 20.43 21.76 24.49
CA SER A 27 21.87 21.62 24.77
C SER A 27 22.51 20.42 24.07
N GLN A 28 21.70 19.45 23.64
CA GLN A 28 22.10 18.30 22.83
C GLN A 28 21.99 18.57 21.31
N GLY A 29 21.71 19.81 20.91
CA GLY A 29 21.60 20.20 19.49
C GLY A 29 20.23 19.94 18.86
N TRP A 30 19.19 19.74 19.67
CA TRP A 30 17.80 19.64 19.22
C TRP A 30 17.05 20.92 19.58
N GLU A 31 17.01 21.90 18.67
CA GLU A 31 16.39 23.21 18.92
C GLU A 31 14.84 23.10 18.92
N PRO A 32 14.15 23.29 20.06
CA PRO A 32 12.69 23.29 20.14
C PRO A 32 12.14 24.58 19.52
N ALA A 33 11.48 24.48 18.36
CA ALA A 33 11.12 25.63 17.55
C ALA A 33 10.11 26.55 18.25
N VAL A 34 9.14 25.98 18.95
CA VAL A 34 8.08 26.75 19.62
C VAL A 34 8.62 27.40 20.87
N LEU A 35 9.48 26.72 21.63
CA LEU A 35 10.13 27.30 22.81
C LEU A 35 11.09 28.42 22.40
N ALA A 36 11.84 28.26 21.30
CA ALA A 36 12.69 29.31 20.76
C ALA A 36 11.88 30.55 20.33
N ALA A 37 10.74 30.35 19.64
CA ALA A 37 9.84 31.44 19.26
C ALA A 37 9.24 32.16 20.48
N GLU A 38 8.85 31.41 21.50
CA GLU A 38 8.36 31.94 22.78
C GLU A 38 9.42 32.79 23.49
N GLN A 39 10.66 32.29 23.60
CA GLN A 39 11.77 33.04 24.19
C GLN A 39 12.07 34.34 23.45
N GLU A 40 12.03 34.31 22.12
CA GLU A 40 12.25 35.50 21.30
C GLU A 40 11.12 36.52 21.45
N PHE A 41 9.86 36.06 21.55
CA PHE A 41 8.73 36.92 21.85
C PHE A 41 8.88 37.60 23.21
N LEU A 42 9.26 36.86 24.26
CA LEU A 42 9.49 37.42 25.60
C LEU A 42 10.60 38.48 25.57
N ARG A 43 11.70 38.21 24.86
CA ARG A 43 12.80 39.16 24.68
C ARG A 43 12.31 40.46 24.03
N HIS A 44 11.50 40.36 22.99
CA HIS A 44 10.88 41.54 22.35
C HIS A 44 9.89 42.28 23.26
N ALA A 45 9.22 41.56 24.16
CA ALA A 45 8.34 42.14 25.16
C ALA A 45 9.08 42.78 26.35
N GLY A 46 10.42 42.69 26.40
CA GLY A 46 11.22 43.18 27.53
C GLY A 46 11.10 42.30 28.78
N ILE A 47 10.70 41.03 28.61
CA ILE A 47 10.60 40.04 29.67
C ILE A 47 11.82 39.11 29.57
N GLU A 48 12.56 38.95 30.67
CA GLU A 48 13.65 37.97 30.70
C GLU A 48 13.10 36.55 30.55
N PRO A 49 13.61 35.75 29.59
CA PRO A 49 13.22 34.36 29.46
C PRO A 49 13.45 33.59 30.77
N SER A 50 12.44 32.83 31.20
CA SER A 50 12.54 31.96 32.37
C SER A 50 12.29 30.50 31.98
N GLU A 51 12.56 29.57 32.89
CA GLU A 51 12.24 28.15 32.69
C GLU A 51 10.74 27.87 32.67
N LYS A 52 9.90 28.84 33.06
CA LYS A 52 8.44 28.70 33.01
C LYS A 52 7.96 28.96 31.58
N SER A 53 7.14 28.04 31.07
CA SER A 53 6.39 28.32 29.84
C SER A 53 5.25 29.31 30.13
N TYR A 54 5.14 30.29 29.25
CA TYR A 54 4.07 31.27 29.13
C TYR A 54 3.00 30.84 28.11
N ARG A 55 3.12 29.63 27.55
CA ARG A 55 2.10 29.08 26.65
C ARG A 55 0.77 28.96 27.37
N PHE A 56 -0.29 29.37 26.68
CA PHE A 56 -1.64 29.25 27.20
C PHE A 56 -2.02 27.78 27.27
N ALA A 57 -1.98 27.18 28.47
CA ALA A 57 -2.39 25.80 28.70
C ALA A 57 -3.92 25.57 28.61
N GLY A 58 -4.69 26.61 28.27
CA GLY A 58 -6.14 26.54 28.18
C GLY A 58 -6.59 26.00 26.82
N GLY A 59 -7.01 24.73 26.79
CA GLY A 59 -7.90 24.27 25.73
C GLY A 59 -9.26 24.97 25.81
N ARG A 60 -10.06 24.87 24.74
CA ARG A 60 -11.47 25.30 24.77
C ARG A 60 -12.18 24.63 25.96
N LEU A 61 -12.81 25.42 26.84
CA LEU A 61 -13.73 24.96 27.89
C LEU A 61 -13.24 23.73 28.69
N GLY A 62 -12.20 23.89 29.51
CA GLY A 62 -11.83 22.91 30.55
C GLY A 62 -11.10 21.66 30.06
N GLN A 63 -10.73 21.58 28.77
CA GLN A 63 -9.85 20.51 28.28
C GLN A 63 -8.38 20.91 28.51
N ARG A 64 -7.63 20.11 29.29
CA ARG A 64 -6.16 20.16 29.25
C ARG A 64 -5.73 19.61 27.89
N GLY A 65 -5.15 20.47 27.06
CA GLY A 65 -4.61 20.08 25.77
C GLY A 65 -3.34 19.23 25.93
N SER A 66 -2.91 18.59 24.85
CA SER A 66 -1.57 18.03 24.78
C SER A 66 -0.53 19.15 24.83
N VAL A 67 0.67 18.87 25.35
CA VAL A 67 1.76 19.85 25.42
C VAL A 67 2.98 19.25 24.75
N GLY A 68 3.55 19.98 23.80
CA GLY A 68 4.64 19.46 22.99
C GLY A 68 5.44 20.54 22.28
N ASP A 69 6.40 20.12 21.48
CA ASP A 69 7.19 20.98 20.62
C ASP A 69 7.54 20.27 19.31
N VAL A 70 7.97 21.04 18.32
CA VAL A 70 8.47 20.54 17.05
C VAL A 70 9.93 20.95 16.87
N PHE A 71 10.69 20.09 16.23
CA PHE A 71 12.11 20.27 15.99
C PHE A 71 12.38 20.09 14.51
N PHE A 72 13.41 20.79 14.03
CA PHE A 72 13.75 20.83 12.63
C PHE A 72 15.24 20.59 12.49
N LYS A 73 15.62 19.49 11.83
CA LYS A 73 17.01 19.09 11.70
C LYS A 73 17.21 18.30 10.41
N ASP A 74 18.27 18.63 9.67
CA ASP A 74 18.66 17.94 8.43
C ASP A 74 17.55 17.81 7.36
N GLY A 75 16.64 18.79 7.33
CA GLY A 75 15.49 18.81 6.41
C GLY A 75 14.26 18.05 6.91
N ASP A 76 14.37 17.36 8.04
CA ASP A 76 13.30 16.58 8.65
C ASP A 76 12.59 17.37 9.75
N MET A 77 11.40 16.89 10.12
CA MET A 77 10.60 17.45 11.20
C MET A 77 10.39 16.39 12.26
N PHE A 78 10.85 16.66 13.48
CA PHE A 78 10.63 15.83 14.64
C PHE A 78 9.57 16.49 15.52
N PHE A 79 8.90 15.69 16.32
CA PHE A 79 7.94 16.21 17.29
C PHE A 79 7.98 15.39 18.57
N LEU A 80 7.64 16.08 19.66
CA LEU A 80 7.44 15.50 20.97
C LEU A 80 6.11 16.01 21.49
N ASP A 81 5.23 15.10 21.88
CA ASP A 81 3.90 15.39 22.42
C ASP A 81 3.69 14.63 23.73
N LEU A 82 3.26 15.34 24.77
CA LEU A 82 2.91 14.76 26.05
C LEU A 82 1.39 14.78 26.20
N GLY A 83 0.78 13.61 26.03
CA GLY A 83 -0.65 13.39 26.18
C GLY A 83 -1.10 13.51 27.64
N SER A 84 -2.34 13.94 27.86
CA SER A 84 -2.94 13.98 29.20
C SER A 84 -3.34 12.57 29.67
N PRO A 85 -3.13 12.21 30.96
CA PRO A 85 -3.58 10.93 31.51
C PRO A 85 -5.10 10.73 31.37
N GLY A 86 -5.52 9.51 31.01
CA GLY A 86 -6.90 9.04 31.23
C GLY A 86 -7.97 9.58 30.27
N ARG A 87 -7.60 10.11 29.08
CA ARG A 87 -8.57 10.29 28.01
C ARG A 87 -8.49 9.12 27.02
N PRO A 88 -9.50 8.22 26.97
CA PRO A 88 -9.70 7.43 25.77
C PRO A 88 -9.84 8.41 24.61
N GLY A 89 -9.12 8.12 23.52
CA GLY A 89 -8.95 9.03 22.38
C GLY A 89 -10.27 9.72 22.02
N SER A 90 -10.22 11.03 21.81
CA SER A 90 -11.32 11.68 21.12
C SER A 90 -11.52 11.00 19.76
N GLU A 91 -12.68 11.04 19.12
CA GLU A 91 -12.91 10.47 17.78
C GLU A 91 -11.91 10.93 16.69
N PHE A 92 -11.00 11.85 17.02
CA PHE A 92 -9.91 12.34 16.18
C PHE A 92 -8.52 11.78 16.54
N ASP A 93 -8.40 10.99 17.61
CA ASP A 93 -7.16 10.33 18.03
C ASP A 93 -7.23 8.84 17.65
N PHE A 94 -6.57 8.51 16.54
CA PHE A 94 -6.63 7.18 15.94
C PHE A 94 -5.99 6.06 16.76
N VAL A 95 -5.31 6.35 17.88
CA VAL A 95 -4.84 5.33 18.80
C VAL A 95 -5.09 5.75 20.25
N SER A 96 -6.06 5.09 20.87
CA SER A 96 -6.32 5.19 22.31
C SER A 96 -5.39 4.22 23.06
N VAL A 97 -4.13 4.59 23.29
CA VAL A 97 -3.34 3.92 24.34
C VAL A 97 -3.84 4.44 25.68
N ALA A 98 -4.84 3.77 26.25
CA ALA A 98 -5.35 4.10 27.56
C ALA A 98 -4.29 3.74 28.60
N ALA A 99 -3.50 4.73 29.00
CA ALA A 99 -2.52 4.54 30.06
C ALA A 99 -3.23 4.21 31.38
N PRO A 100 -2.73 3.26 32.18
CA PRO A 100 -3.26 2.96 33.50
C PRO A 100 -3.26 4.22 34.40
N ASP A 101 -4.24 4.30 35.30
CA ASP A 101 -4.60 5.49 36.09
C ASP A 101 -3.41 6.36 36.51
N GLY A 102 -3.29 7.54 35.88
CA GLY A 102 -2.36 8.61 36.25
C GLY A 102 -1.04 8.67 35.48
N GLU A 103 -0.79 7.79 34.50
CA GLU A 103 0.40 7.86 33.64
C GLU A 103 0.13 8.73 32.40
N SER A 104 1.16 9.48 31.95
CA SER A 104 1.09 10.29 30.73
C SER A 104 1.70 9.50 29.58
N THR A 105 1.06 9.54 28.41
CA THR A 105 1.64 8.96 27.20
C THR A 105 2.55 9.98 26.55
N LEU A 106 3.84 9.67 26.46
CA LEU A 106 4.79 10.44 25.68
C LEU A 106 4.83 9.89 24.27
N ILE A 107 4.53 10.73 23.29
CA ILE A 107 4.61 10.40 21.87
C ILE A 107 5.78 11.18 21.27
N THR A 108 6.61 10.48 20.51
CA THR A 108 7.62 11.13 19.67
C THR A 108 7.50 10.62 18.25
N GLY A 109 7.95 11.41 17.30
CA GLY A 109 7.98 10.96 15.91
C GLY A 109 8.80 11.85 15.01
N VAL A 110 8.94 11.41 13.78
CA VAL A 110 9.65 12.09 12.70
C VAL A 110 8.84 12.05 11.41
N VAL A 111 8.98 13.11 10.62
CA VAL A 111 8.59 13.15 9.21
C VAL A 111 9.85 13.42 8.41
N VAL A 112 10.27 12.42 7.63
CA VAL A 112 11.50 12.45 6.84
C VAL A 112 11.17 12.92 5.44
N ASN A 113 11.90 13.92 4.95
CA ASN A 113 11.71 14.47 3.60
C ASN A 113 12.54 13.76 2.51
N ASP A 114 13.22 12.69 2.89
CA ASP A 114 14.12 11.94 2.04
C ASP A 114 13.68 10.48 1.97
N GLY A 115 13.33 10.03 0.76
CA GLY A 115 12.80 8.70 0.54
C GLY A 115 13.84 7.59 0.62
N THR A 116 15.12 7.95 0.76
CA THR A 116 16.22 7.00 0.84
C THR A 116 16.58 6.63 2.28
N ARG A 117 16.08 7.40 3.27
CA ARG A 117 16.37 7.18 4.68
C ARG A 117 15.18 6.52 5.35
N ASP A 118 15.47 5.49 6.15
CA ASP A 118 14.48 4.83 6.98
C ASP A 118 14.04 5.75 8.13
N ALA A 119 12.73 5.89 8.34
CA ALA A 119 12.19 6.81 9.33
C ALA A 119 12.51 6.37 10.78
N VAL A 120 12.62 5.06 11.04
CA VAL A 120 12.96 4.53 12.36
C VAL A 120 14.41 4.84 12.68
N ASP A 121 15.31 4.65 11.71
CA ASP A 121 16.73 4.97 11.85
C ASP A 121 16.98 6.47 12.11
N VAL A 122 16.22 7.34 11.43
CA VAL A 122 16.30 8.80 11.65
C VAL A 122 15.68 9.20 13.00
N TRP A 123 14.61 8.54 13.43
CA TRP A 123 13.91 8.83 14.68
C TRP A 123 14.69 8.40 15.93
N ARG A 124 15.38 7.25 15.89
CA ARG A 124 16.02 6.65 17.08
C ARG A 124 16.95 7.62 17.84
N PRO A 125 17.87 8.37 17.21
CA PRO A 125 18.73 9.32 17.92
C PRO A 125 17.95 10.45 18.61
N PHE A 126 16.79 10.83 18.08
CA PHE A 126 15.91 11.81 18.72
C PHE A 126 15.24 11.21 19.95
N ALA A 127 14.71 9.99 19.85
CA ALA A 127 14.12 9.27 20.98
C ALA A 127 15.13 9.11 22.13
N ASP A 128 16.36 8.68 21.83
CA ASP A 128 17.44 8.54 22.83
C ASP A 128 17.74 9.87 23.54
N ALA A 129 17.81 10.97 22.77
CA ALA A 129 18.03 12.31 23.33
C ALA A 129 16.86 12.76 24.22
N VAL A 130 15.62 12.41 23.86
CA VAL A 130 14.42 12.65 24.68
C VAL A 130 14.53 11.88 26.00
N GLU A 131 14.91 10.61 25.99
CA GLU A 131 15.08 9.82 27.21
C GLU A 131 16.12 10.42 28.15
N VAL A 132 17.30 10.76 27.61
CA VAL A 132 18.40 11.36 28.37
C VAL A 132 17.94 12.69 28.98
N SER A 133 17.25 13.51 28.19
CA SER A 133 16.73 14.81 28.63
C SER A 133 15.73 14.66 29.77
N ILE A 134 14.76 13.73 29.65
CA ILE A 134 13.78 13.46 30.71
C ILE A 134 14.47 12.96 31.98
N LYS A 135 15.37 11.98 31.87
CA LYS A 135 16.13 11.43 33.01
C LYS A 135 16.95 12.51 33.72
N SER A 136 17.46 13.50 33.00
CA SER A 136 18.25 14.61 33.57
C SER A 136 17.39 15.71 34.23
N SER A 137 16.16 15.91 33.76
CA SER A 137 15.27 17.00 34.21
C SER A 137 14.35 16.60 35.37
N VAL A 138 14.31 15.32 35.71
CA VAL A 138 13.51 14.75 36.80
C VAL A 138 14.44 14.38 37.97
N ASP A 139 13.94 14.45 39.21
CA ASP A 139 14.68 14.04 40.42
C ASP A 139 15.31 12.65 40.22
N GLY A 140 16.62 12.54 40.50
CA GLY A 140 17.44 11.34 40.32
C GLY A 140 16.96 10.11 41.10
N ARG A 141 16.01 10.23 42.04
CA ARG A 141 15.30 9.07 42.59
C ARG A 141 14.22 8.52 41.66
N ARG A 142 13.43 9.39 41.01
CA ARG A 142 12.39 9.01 40.05
C ARG A 142 12.99 8.51 38.74
N ALA A 143 14.04 9.18 38.25
CA ALA A 143 14.68 8.85 36.97
C ALA A 143 15.26 7.41 36.91
N ARG A 144 15.71 6.84 38.04
CA ARG A 144 16.30 5.48 38.09
C ARG A 144 15.32 4.36 37.74
N TYR A 145 14.02 4.61 37.92
CA TYR A 145 12.98 3.62 37.70
C TYR A 145 12.17 3.91 36.42
N MET A 146 12.49 5.00 35.70
CA MET A 146 11.86 5.30 34.42
C MET A 146 12.37 4.33 33.36
N ARG A 147 11.44 3.63 32.73
CA ARG A 147 11.67 2.80 31.55
C ARG A 147 10.99 3.46 30.36
N PHE A 148 11.61 3.32 29.20
CA PHE A 148 11.13 3.84 27.94
C PHE A 148 10.93 2.64 27.03
N ASP A 149 9.78 2.00 27.21
CA ASP A 149 9.36 0.89 26.37
C ASP A 149 8.58 1.53 25.21
N TRP A 150 9.29 1.84 24.12
CA TRP A 150 8.72 2.48 22.95
C TRP A 150 7.90 1.47 22.14
N THR A 151 6.62 1.78 21.95
CA THR A 151 5.68 1.01 21.14
C THR A 151 5.35 1.79 19.87
N GLU A 152 5.56 1.16 18.72
CA GLU A 152 5.22 1.76 17.43
C GLU A 152 3.70 1.88 17.28
N ILE A 153 3.24 3.05 16.83
CA ILE A 153 1.80 3.33 16.73
C ILE A 153 1.31 3.23 15.27
N ASP A 154 2.23 3.19 14.28
CA ASP A 154 1.91 3.25 12.85
C ASP A 154 1.67 1.88 12.19
N ASN A 155 1.92 0.76 12.90
CA ASN A 155 1.98 -0.58 12.32
C ASN A 155 0.80 -1.50 12.65
N GLU A 156 -0.16 -1.05 13.48
CA GLU A 156 -1.36 -1.85 13.68
C GLU A 156 -2.33 -1.64 12.51
N PRO A 157 -2.87 -2.73 11.91
CA PRO A 157 -3.95 -2.61 10.94
C PRO A 157 -5.03 -1.73 11.53
N THR A 158 -5.51 -0.73 10.78
CA THR A 158 -6.60 0.13 11.23
C THR A 158 -7.67 -0.69 11.91
N GLY A 159 -8.13 -0.26 13.09
CA GLY A 159 -9.24 -0.92 13.78
C GLY A 159 -10.44 -1.14 12.85
N ARG A 160 -10.60 -0.27 11.85
CA ARG A 160 -11.60 -0.37 10.80
C ARG A 160 -11.37 -1.52 9.80
N LEU A 161 -10.15 -1.71 9.29
CA LEU A 161 -9.91 -2.88 8.45
C LEU A 161 -10.04 -4.14 9.30
N HIS A 162 -9.52 -4.14 10.53
CA HIS A 162 -9.72 -5.25 11.44
C HIS A 162 -11.21 -5.54 11.66
N GLU A 163 -12.04 -4.53 11.89
CA GLU A 163 -13.51 -4.62 12.01
C GLU A 163 -14.12 -5.24 10.76
N ILE A 164 -13.77 -4.76 9.55
CA ILE A 164 -14.20 -5.34 8.27
C ILE A 164 -13.78 -6.83 8.16
N LEU A 165 -12.59 -7.18 8.64
CA LEU A 165 -12.08 -8.54 8.58
C LEU A 165 -12.64 -9.46 9.68
N SER A 166 -13.10 -8.90 10.81
CA SER A 166 -13.52 -9.65 12.01
C SER A 166 -15.02 -9.72 12.23
N ASP A 167 -15.79 -8.77 11.68
CA ASP A 167 -17.17 -8.52 12.08
C ASP A 167 -18.11 -8.63 10.87
N THR A 168 -18.59 -9.85 10.60
CA THR A 168 -19.59 -10.09 9.56
C THR A 168 -20.62 -11.12 10.00
N ASP A 169 -21.87 -10.67 10.15
CA ASP A 169 -23.06 -11.50 10.45
C ASP A 169 -23.31 -12.58 9.37
N GLU A 170 -22.72 -12.42 8.18
CA GLU A 170 -22.86 -13.33 7.02
C GLU A 170 -21.70 -14.33 6.88
N GLY A 171 -20.81 -14.42 7.88
CA GLY A 171 -19.64 -15.29 7.89
C GLY A 171 -18.35 -14.56 7.50
N PRO A 172 -17.18 -15.04 7.95
CA PRO A 172 -15.93 -14.30 7.86
C PRO A 172 -15.58 -13.97 6.41
N ALA A 173 -15.17 -12.72 6.16
CA ALA A 173 -14.64 -12.32 4.87
C ALA A 173 -13.51 -13.28 4.44
N SER A 174 -13.55 -13.75 3.20
CA SER A 174 -12.48 -14.59 2.66
C SER A 174 -11.51 -13.72 1.87
N PHE A 175 -10.23 -13.80 2.17
CA PHE A 175 -9.19 -13.03 1.49
C PHE A 175 -7.88 -13.82 1.53
N SER A 176 -6.95 -13.43 0.67
CA SER A 176 -5.56 -13.89 0.76
C SER A 176 -4.65 -12.70 0.96
N ARG A 177 -3.64 -12.83 1.82
CA ARG A 177 -2.59 -11.80 1.89
C ARG A 177 -1.78 -11.81 0.60
N ALA A 178 -1.29 -10.65 0.20
CA ALA A 178 -0.42 -10.56 -0.97
C ALA A 178 0.80 -11.49 -0.83
N GLN A 179 1.05 -12.28 -1.86
CA GLN A 179 2.20 -13.18 -1.94
C GLN A 179 2.98 -12.85 -3.22
N LEU A 180 4.04 -12.07 -3.07
CA LEU A 180 4.94 -11.75 -4.17
C LEU A 180 6.09 -12.76 -4.17
N ASP A 181 5.99 -13.78 -5.02
CA ASP A 181 7.14 -14.60 -5.37
C ASP A 181 7.77 -14.13 -6.69
N ALA A 182 9.03 -14.51 -6.92
CA ALA A 182 9.79 -14.06 -8.08
C ALA A 182 9.20 -14.57 -9.41
N ALA A 183 8.61 -15.77 -9.43
CA ALA A 183 8.03 -16.36 -10.64
C ALA A 183 6.71 -15.68 -11.00
N LEU A 184 5.83 -15.44 -10.03
CA LEU A 184 4.61 -14.67 -10.18
C LEU A 184 4.91 -13.25 -10.66
N THR A 185 5.87 -12.57 -10.03
CA THR A 185 6.23 -11.19 -10.38
C THR A 185 6.78 -11.10 -11.80
N THR A 186 7.71 -11.98 -12.16
CA THR A 186 8.28 -12.00 -13.52
C THR A 186 7.24 -12.40 -14.57
N GLY A 187 6.37 -13.35 -14.24
CA GLY A 187 5.26 -13.76 -15.09
C GLY A 187 4.25 -12.64 -15.32
N ALA A 188 3.85 -11.93 -14.25
CA ALA A 188 2.96 -10.78 -14.31
C ALA A 188 3.56 -9.63 -15.13
N GLU A 189 4.86 -9.35 -14.95
CA GLU A 189 5.57 -8.35 -15.76
C GLU A 189 5.59 -8.73 -17.24
N THR A 190 5.83 -10.00 -17.56
CA THR A 190 5.76 -10.50 -18.94
C THR A 190 4.37 -10.32 -19.55
N LEU A 191 3.32 -10.55 -18.74
CA LEU A 191 1.91 -10.39 -19.15
C LEU A 191 1.43 -8.94 -19.18
N SER A 192 2.24 -7.97 -18.73
CA SER A 192 1.96 -6.54 -18.96
C SER A 192 1.98 -6.19 -20.45
N SER A 193 2.71 -6.97 -21.27
CA SER A 193 2.65 -6.90 -22.72
C SER A 193 1.32 -7.49 -23.23
N ASP A 194 0.53 -6.65 -23.91
CA ASP A 194 -0.74 -7.05 -24.52
C ASP A 194 -0.58 -8.26 -25.46
N PHE A 195 0.51 -8.30 -26.23
CA PHE A 195 0.75 -9.40 -27.16
C PHE A 195 1.07 -10.72 -26.45
N ALA A 196 1.92 -10.69 -25.42
CA ALA A 196 2.25 -11.88 -24.63
C ALA A 196 0.99 -12.42 -23.95
N ARG A 197 0.14 -11.52 -23.42
CA ARG A 197 -1.12 -11.86 -22.78
C ARG A 197 -2.14 -12.46 -23.75
N GLU A 198 -2.38 -11.82 -24.88
CA GLU A 198 -3.27 -12.36 -25.91
C GLU A 198 -2.80 -13.73 -26.42
N MET A 199 -1.48 -13.89 -26.63
CA MET A 199 -0.88 -15.15 -27.08
C MET A 199 -1.10 -16.26 -26.05
N LEU A 200 -0.86 -15.99 -24.76
CA LEU A 200 -1.06 -16.97 -23.70
C LEU A 200 -2.54 -17.38 -23.56
N ILE A 201 -3.47 -16.41 -23.66
CA ILE A 201 -4.92 -16.67 -23.64
C ILE A 201 -5.34 -17.52 -24.84
N GLU A 202 -4.78 -17.25 -26.04
CA GLU A 202 -5.06 -18.04 -27.23
C GLU A 202 -4.60 -19.50 -27.07
N ILE A 203 -3.37 -19.71 -26.59
CA ILE A 203 -2.84 -21.05 -26.32
C ILE A 203 -3.70 -21.74 -25.26
N SER A 204 -4.13 -21.03 -24.23
CA SER A 204 -5.02 -21.58 -23.18
C SER A 204 -6.35 -22.06 -23.74
N LYS A 205 -6.94 -21.32 -24.68
CA LYS A 205 -8.23 -21.69 -25.32
C LYS A 205 -8.08 -22.87 -26.27
N ALA A 206 -6.96 -22.95 -26.97
CA ALA A 206 -6.65 -24.06 -27.87
C ALA A 206 -6.24 -25.34 -27.12
N GLY A 207 -5.74 -25.22 -25.89
CA GLY A 207 -5.16 -26.31 -25.10
C GLY A 207 -3.73 -26.64 -25.52
N PHE A 208 -3.48 -26.74 -26.82
CA PHE A 208 -2.17 -26.95 -27.43
C PHE A 208 -2.07 -26.27 -28.80
N VAL A 209 -0.93 -25.65 -29.10
CA VAL A 209 -0.65 -25.03 -30.40
C VAL A 209 0.76 -25.38 -30.88
N ARG A 210 0.92 -25.80 -32.14
CA ARG A 210 2.23 -26.07 -32.74
C ARG A 210 3.05 -24.78 -32.84
N ALA A 211 4.35 -24.85 -32.54
CA ALA A 211 5.24 -23.69 -32.53
C ALA A 211 5.24 -22.97 -33.90
N THR A 212 5.26 -23.73 -34.99
CA THR A 212 5.24 -23.17 -36.35
C THR A 212 3.95 -22.41 -36.68
N ASP A 213 2.81 -22.88 -36.18
CA ASP A 213 1.51 -22.27 -36.48
C ASP A 213 1.32 -20.99 -35.65
N LEU A 214 1.71 -21.06 -34.37
CA LEU A 214 1.72 -19.90 -33.49
C LEU A 214 2.61 -18.81 -34.09
N LEU A 215 3.84 -19.15 -34.46
CA LEU A 215 4.78 -18.19 -35.00
C LEU A 215 4.29 -17.60 -36.34
N ALA A 216 3.80 -18.43 -37.26
CA ALA A 216 3.28 -17.96 -38.54
C ALA A 216 2.06 -17.03 -38.40
N LYS A 217 1.24 -17.22 -37.36
CA LYS A 217 0.10 -16.35 -37.07
C LYS A 217 0.56 -15.01 -36.50
N TRP A 218 1.43 -15.03 -35.50
CA TRP A 218 1.84 -13.84 -34.75
C TRP A 218 2.85 -12.96 -35.51
N SER A 219 3.73 -13.56 -36.31
CA SER A 219 4.67 -12.82 -37.18
C SER A 219 3.98 -11.99 -38.27
N ARG A 220 2.68 -12.21 -38.53
CA ARG A 220 1.88 -11.36 -39.42
C ARG A 220 1.31 -10.12 -38.73
N ARG A 221 1.20 -10.16 -37.39
CA ARG A 221 0.64 -9.07 -36.56
C ARG A 221 1.73 -8.19 -35.96
N LEU A 222 2.90 -8.78 -35.70
CA LEU A 222 4.02 -8.14 -35.02
C LEU A 222 5.18 -7.82 -35.97
N PRO A 223 6.03 -6.84 -35.62
CA PRO A 223 7.34 -6.65 -36.24
C PRO A 223 8.19 -7.93 -36.23
N GLU A 224 9.14 -7.99 -37.15
CA GLU A 224 10.05 -9.14 -37.31
C GLU A 224 10.82 -9.42 -36.00
N GLY A 225 10.80 -10.67 -35.54
CA GLY A 225 11.49 -11.13 -34.33
C GLY A 225 10.74 -10.91 -33.01
N GLU A 226 9.68 -10.09 -32.97
CA GLU A 226 8.93 -9.84 -31.73
C GLU A 226 8.06 -11.04 -31.30
N ALA A 227 7.53 -11.79 -32.26
CA ALA A 227 6.75 -12.99 -31.96
C ALA A 227 7.61 -14.07 -31.31
N GLU A 228 8.81 -14.31 -31.85
CA GLU A 228 9.81 -15.21 -31.26
C GLU A 228 10.22 -14.73 -29.87
N ALA A 229 10.52 -13.44 -29.71
CA ALA A 229 10.90 -12.87 -28.42
C ALA A 229 9.78 -13.06 -27.37
N ALA A 230 8.52 -12.81 -27.73
CA ALA A 230 7.39 -13.00 -26.83
C ALA A 230 7.23 -14.48 -26.41
N ILE A 231 7.37 -15.42 -27.34
CA ILE A 231 7.34 -16.87 -27.04
C ILE A 231 8.48 -17.25 -26.09
N GLU A 232 9.69 -16.78 -26.36
CA GLU A 232 10.85 -17.07 -25.51
C GLU A 232 10.72 -16.42 -24.12
N SER A 233 10.16 -15.21 -24.01
CA SER A 233 9.84 -14.61 -22.71
C SER A 233 8.79 -15.43 -21.94
N LEU A 234 7.72 -15.86 -22.60
CA LEU A 234 6.69 -16.70 -21.97
C LEU A 234 7.26 -18.06 -21.52
N LYS A 235 8.16 -18.67 -22.30
CA LYS A 235 8.88 -19.90 -21.93
C LYS A 235 9.85 -19.65 -20.77
N GLY A 236 10.66 -18.61 -20.86
CA GLY A 236 11.68 -18.26 -19.87
C GLY A 236 11.11 -17.96 -18.49
N CYS A 237 9.89 -17.43 -18.43
CA CYS A 237 9.16 -17.18 -17.19
C CYS A 237 8.29 -18.37 -16.73
N GLY A 238 8.39 -19.52 -17.41
CA GLY A 238 7.65 -20.73 -17.05
C GLY A 238 6.14 -20.65 -17.28
N LEU A 239 5.65 -19.73 -18.12
CA LEU A 239 4.22 -19.56 -18.44
C LEU A 239 3.75 -20.56 -19.50
N LEU A 240 4.67 -21.08 -20.30
CA LEU A 240 4.42 -22.12 -21.29
C LEU A 240 5.10 -23.43 -20.89
N ALA A 241 4.39 -24.54 -21.12
CA ALA A 241 4.96 -25.87 -21.14
C ALA A 241 5.23 -26.28 -22.59
N THR A 242 6.47 -26.67 -22.86
CA THR A 242 6.86 -27.21 -24.17
C THR A 242 6.40 -28.67 -24.25
N LYS A 243 5.73 -29.02 -25.34
CA LYS A 243 5.24 -30.36 -25.62
C LYS A 243 5.67 -30.77 -27.03
N HIS A 244 5.73 -32.07 -27.28
CA HIS A 244 6.18 -32.63 -28.55
C HIS A 244 5.06 -33.48 -29.15
N LEU A 245 4.50 -33.00 -30.26
CA LEU A 245 3.43 -33.67 -30.98
C LEU A 245 4.03 -34.59 -32.04
N LEU A 246 3.74 -35.89 -31.94
CA LEU A 246 4.06 -36.87 -32.97
C LEU A 246 2.97 -36.86 -34.04
N ILE A 247 3.38 -36.69 -35.29
CA ILE A 247 2.48 -36.52 -36.44
C ILE A 247 2.83 -37.55 -37.51
N CYS A 248 1.80 -38.22 -38.03
CA CYS A 248 1.95 -39.13 -39.17
C CYS A 248 2.46 -38.38 -40.42
N ARG A 249 3.56 -38.85 -41.01
CA ARG A 249 4.13 -38.28 -42.25
C ARG A 249 3.21 -38.38 -43.45
N THR A 250 2.32 -39.37 -43.47
CA THR A 250 1.52 -39.69 -44.65
C THR A 250 0.27 -38.83 -44.74
N ASP A 251 -0.46 -38.66 -43.63
CA ASP A 251 -1.74 -37.95 -43.59
C ASP A 251 -1.74 -36.73 -42.66
N SER A 252 -0.61 -36.42 -42.02
CA SER A 252 -0.45 -35.32 -41.07
C SER A 252 -1.36 -35.39 -39.85
N SER A 253 -1.95 -36.56 -39.54
CA SER A 253 -2.77 -36.74 -38.35
C SER A 253 -1.93 -36.75 -37.07
N PRO A 254 -2.42 -36.14 -35.98
CA PRO A 254 -1.76 -36.21 -34.68
C PRO A 254 -1.89 -37.64 -34.13
N LEU A 255 -0.77 -38.18 -33.65
CA LEU A 255 -0.70 -39.54 -33.12
C LEU A 255 -0.72 -39.55 -31.60
N THR A 256 0.18 -38.79 -30.98
CA THR A 256 0.32 -38.68 -29.53
C THR A 256 1.16 -37.46 -29.15
N GLU A 257 1.13 -37.07 -27.89
CA GLU A 257 1.83 -35.92 -27.32
C GLU A 257 2.77 -36.38 -26.21
N PHE A 258 3.95 -35.77 -26.13
CA PHE A 258 4.98 -36.05 -25.13
C PHE A 258 5.43 -34.77 -24.42
N ASP A 259 5.85 -34.92 -23.17
CA ASP A 259 6.42 -33.81 -22.41
C ASP A 259 7.92 -33.69 -22.71
N ASP A 260 8.60 -34.83 -22.77
CA ASP A 260 10.02 -34.95 -23.15
C ASP A 260 10.14 -35.73 -24.47
N PRO A 261 10.90 -35.25 -25.48
CA PRO A 261 11.12 -35.99 -26.72
C PRO A 261 11.76 -37.37 -26.52
N ALA A 262 12.45 -37.60 -25.41
CA ALA A 262 13.00 -38.90 -25.05
C ALA A 262 11.93 -39.97 -24.77
N GLU A 263 10.70 -39.58 -24.42
CA GLU A 263 9.57 -40.51 -24.20
C GLU A 263 9.21 -41.29 -25.48
N LEU A 264 9.51 -40.73 -26.66
CA LEU A 264 9.33 -41.42 -27.94
C LEU A 264 10.08 -42.76 -27.97
N GLU A 265 11.23 -42.87 -27.30
CA GLU A 265 12.05 -44.08 -27.29
C GLU A 265 11.31 -45.27 -26.69
N ALA A 266 10.45 -45.04 -25.69
CA ALA A 266 9.66 -46.09 -25.04
C ALA A 266 8.55 -46.66 -25.95
N VAL A 267 8.12 -45.89 -26.96
CA VAL A 267 6.99 -46.23 -27.85
C VAL A 267 7.37 -46.29 -29.33
N LYS A 268 8.66 -46.18 -29.65
CA LYS A 268 9.18 -46.05 -31.03
C LYS A 268 8.78 -47.19 -31.97
N ASP A 269 8.59 -48.39 -31.41
CA ASP A 269 8.24 -49.61 -32.15
C ASP A 269 6.74 -49.76 -32.39
N LEU A 270 5.89 -48.93 -31.76
CA LEU A 270 4.48 -48.85 -32.07
C LEU A 270 4.29 -48.40 -33.53
N ARG A 271 3.17 -48.82 -34.13
CA ARG A 271 2.87 -48.54 -35.53
C ARG A 271 1.58 -47.76 -35.67
N HIS A 272 1.55 -46.83 -36.61
CA HIS A 272 0.34 -46.09 -36.94
C HIS A 272 -0.71 -47.03 -37.57
N PRO A 273 -1.95 -47.09 -37.06
CA PRO A 273 -2.95 -48.05 -37.55
C PRO A 273 -3.28 -47.92 -39.05
N SER A 274 -3.25 -46.70 -39.60
CA SER A 274 -3.66 -46.46 -40.98
C SER A 274 -2.53 -46.66 -42.00
N CYS A 275 -1.30 -46.23 -41.69
CA CYS A 275 -0.17 -46.28 -42.63
C CYS A 275 0.88 -47.34 -42.28
N ASN A 276 0.76 -47.99 -41.12
CA ASN A 276 1.63 -49.05 -40.61
C ASN A 276 3.12 -48.66 -40.44
N ARG A 277 3.48 -47.38 -40.54
CA ARG A 277 4.83 -46.87 -40.25
C ARG A 277 5.08 -46.91 -38.74
N ARG A 278 6.34 -47.04 -38.34
CA ARG A 278 6.72 -47.00 -36.92
C ARG A 278 6.71 -45.57 -36.42
N PHE A 279 6.40 -45.37 -35.14
CA PHE A 279 6.45 -44.06 -34.50
C PHE A 279 7.84 -43.41 -34.61
N ALA A 280 8.90 -44.22 -34.57
CA ALA A 280 10.27 -43.78 -34.84
C ALA A 280 10.47 -43.07 -36.19
N ASP A 281 9.65 -43.43 -37.19
CA ASP A 281 9.75 -42.93 -38.56
C ASP A 281 8.85 -41.70 -38.79
N GLU A 282 8.05 -41.29 -37.80
CA GLU A 282 7.09 -40.20 -37.93
C GLU A 282 7.75 -38.82 -37.72
N LEU A 283 6.95 -37.74 -37.70
CA LEU A 283 7.44 -36.38 -37.48
C LEU A 283 7.15 -35.95 -36.05
N LEU A 284 8.18 -35.65 -35.28
CA LEU A 284 8.04 -35.00 -33.99
C LEU A 284 8.12 -33.48 -34.20
N LYS A 285 7.10 -32.74 -33.75
CA LYS A 285 7.06 -31.28 -33.81
C LYS A 285 6.88 -30.68 -32.43
N GLU A 286 7.57 -29.58 -32.18
CA GLU A 286 7.40 -28.78 -30.96
C GLU A 286 6.07 -28.00 -31.00
N GLY A 287 5.44 -27.88 -29.84
CA GLY A 287 4.35 -26.96 -29.60
C GLY A 287 4.24 -26.58 -28.13
N TYR A 288 3.26 -25.75 -27.83
CA TYR A 288 3.12 -25.11 -26.54
C TYR A 288 1.73 -25.35 -25.97
N SER A 289 1.71 -25.55 -24.66
CA SER A 289 0.52 -25.53 -23.81
C SER A 289 0.75 -24.55 -22.67
N VAL A 290 -0.32 -24.08 -22.02
CA VAL A 290 -0.18 -23.19 -20.86
C VAL A 290 0.21 -24.00 -19.63
N SER A 291 1.27 -23.57 -18.95
CA SER A 291 1.75 -24.19 -17.72
C SER A 291 0.76 -23.97 -16.55
N PRO A 292 0.91 -24.66 -15.41
CA PRO A 292 0.12 -24.37 -14.21
C PRO A 292 0.22 -22.90 -13.76
N LEU A 293 1.43 -22.32 -13.78
CA LEU A 293 1.68 -20.91 -13.45
C LEU A 293 1.02 -19.96 -14.47
N GLY A 294 1.16 -20.25 -15.77
CA GLY A 294 0.51 -19.48 -16.81
C GLY A 294 -1.01 -19.47 -16.65
N ARG A 295 -1.59 -20.62 -16.28
CA ARG A 295 -3.03 -20.78 -16.05
C ARG A 295 -3.48 -19.98 -14.82
N SER A 296 -2.75 -20.04 -13.72
CA SER A 296 -3.10 -19.28 -12.51
C SER A 296 -3.01 -17.78 -12.72
N LEU A 297 -2.09 -17.29 -13.55
CA LEU A 297 -1.94 -15.86 -13.84
C LEU A 297 -3.02 -15.31 -14.78
N ILE A 298 -3.49 -16.08 -15.77
CA ILE A 298 -4.58 -15.63 -16.66
C ILE A 298 -5.96 -15.79 -16.03
N GLU A 299 -6.11 -16.73 -15.09
CA GLU A 299 -7.37 -16.95 -14.38
C GLU A 299 -7.79 -15.69 -13.64
N LYS A 300 -9.01 -15.22 -13.92
CA LYS A 300 -9.55 -13.94 -13.39
C LYS A 300 -8.61 -12.73 -13.56
N SER A 301 -7.67 -12.76 -14.51
CA SER A 301 -6.65 -11.72 -14.68
C SER A 301 -5.73 -11.53 -13.46
N HIS A 302 -5.44 -12.60 -12.71
CA HIS A 302 -4.62 -12.56 -11.51
C HIS A 302 -3.22 -11.92 -11.73
N TRP A 303 -2.67 -12.01 -12.93
CA TRP A 303 -1.46 -11.31 -13.34
C TRP A 303 -1.52 -9.81 -13.04
N MET A 304 -2.68 -9.18 -13.21
CA MET A 304 -2.88 -7.75 -12.98
C MET A 304 -2.86 -7.43 -11.48
N THR A 305 -3.43 -8.30 -10.65
CA THR A 305 -3.35 -8.21 -9.18
C THR A 305 -1.91 -8.25 -8.71
N VAL A 306 -1.11 -9.20 -9.21
CA VAL A 306 0.32 -9.32 -8.89
C VAL A 306 1.09 -8.08 -9.36
N PHE A 307 0.89 -7.65 -10.62
CA PHE A 307 1.55 -6.48 -11.21
C PHE A 307 1.26 -5.21 -10.38
N VAL A 308 0.00 -4.91 -10.09
CA VAL A 308 -0.37 -3.70 -9.33
C VAL A 308 0.17 -3.76 -7.90
N THR A 309 0.15 -4.95 -7.28
CA THR A 309 0.73 -5.15 -5.94
C THR A 309 2.22 -4.85 -5.92
N GLU A 310 2.99 -5.34 -6.89
CA GLU A 310 4.43 -5.05 -7.00
C GLU A 310 4.71 -3.56 -7.20
N ARG A 311 3.86 -2.84 -7.95
CA ARG A 311 3.95 -1.37 -8.07
C ARG A 311 3.61 -0.63 -6.78
N LEU A 312 2.63 -1.10 -6.00
CA LEU A 312 2.30 -0.54 -4.69
C LEU A 312 3.45 -0.75 -3.70
N VAL A 313 4.03 -1.94 -3.66
CA VAL A 313 5.20 -2.26 -2.83
C VAL A 313 6.41 -1.40 -3.24
N SER A 314 6.66 -1.27 -4.53
CA SER A 314 7.70 -0.38 -5.08
C SER A 314 7.44 1.10 -4.79
N ALA A 315 6.19 1.48 -4.52
CA ALA A 315 5.81 2.81 -4.11
C ALA A 315 5.89 3.04 -2.59
N GLY A 316 6.20 2.01 -1.80
CA GLY A 316 6.40 2.09 -0.34
C GLY A 316 5.26 1.51 0.51
N VAL A 317 4.30 0.80 -0.09
CA VAL A 317 3.24 0.10 0.66
C VAL A 317 3.76 -1.24 1.18
N PRO A 318 3.67 -1.56 2.49
CA PRO A 318 4.08 -2.86 3.02
C PRO A 318 3.26 -4.00 2.42
N ALA A 319 3.91 -5.07 1.95
CA ALA A 319 3.22 -6.18 1.28
C ALA A 319 2.22 -6.91 2.20
N ASP A 320 2.51 -7.02 3.48
CA ASP A 320 1.66 -7.64 4.51
C ASP A 320 0.40 -6.83 4.83
N SER A 321 0.36 -5.55 4.42
CA SER A 321 -0.82 -4.68 4.51
C SER A 321 -1.78 -4.82 3.34
N ILE A 322 -1.43 -5.62 2.31
CA ILE A 322 -2.20 -5.80 1.08
C ILE A 322 -2.93 -7.14 1.09
N PHE A 323 -4.22 -7.10 0.78
CA PHE A 323 -5.13 -8.24 0.73
C PHE A 323 -5.74 -8.36 -0.68
N TRP A 324 -5.73 -9.57 -1.23
CA TRP A 324 -6.25 -9.90 -2.56
C TRP A 324 -7.62 -10.57 -2.46
N ASN A 325 -8.47 -10.27 -3.45
CA ASN A 325 -9.75 -10.92 -3.73
C ASN A 325 -10.64 -11.02 -2.49
N MET A 326 -10.75 -9.92 -1.75
CA MET A 326 -11.57 -9.88 -0.54
C MET A 326 -13.02 -10.09 -0.93
N THR A 327 -13.58 -11.21 -0.48
CA THR A 327 -14.95 -11.61 -0.78
C THR A 327 -15.80 -11.57 0.48
N GLU A 328 -16.86 -10.79 0.44
CA GLU A 328 -17.82 -10.61 1.52
C GLU A 328 -19.22 -10.46 0.93
N ALA A 329 -20.22 -11.21 1.44
CA ALA A 329 -21.60 -11.17 0.93
C ALA A 329 -21.77 -11.43 -0.58
N GLY A 330 -20.84 -12.19 -1.19
CA GLY A 330 -20.83 -12.44 -2.64
C GLY A 330 -20.24 -11.31 -3.49
N GLU A 331 -19.73 -10.24 -2.88
CA GLU A 331 -18.99 -9.17 -3.55
C GLU A 331 -17.49 -9.38 -3.41
N GLU A 332 -16.77 -9.28 -4.52
CA GLU A 332 -15.31 -9.44 -4.61
C GLU A 332 -14.65 -8.07 -4.84
N VAL A 333 -13.68 -7.70 -4.02
CA VAL A 333 -12.78 -6.55 -4.24
C VAL A 333 -11.39 -7.08 -4.61
N ASP A 334 -10.86 -6.64 -5.75
CA ASP A 334 -9.60 -7.18 -6.28
C ASP A 334 -8.42 -6.94 -5.32
N ILE A 335 -8.27 -5.71 -4.80
CA ILE A 335 -7.28 -5.38 -3.76
C ILE A 335 -7.89 -4.48 -2.69
N VAL A 336 -7.65 -4.84 -1.43
CA VAL A 336 -7.87 -3.98 -0.26
C VAL A 336 -6.57 -3.86 0.50
N LEU A 337 -6.25 -2.66 0.99
CA LEU A 337 -5.06 -2.47 1.82
C LEU A 337 -5.29 -1.44 2.93
N SER A 338 -4.55 -1.58 4.02
CA SER A 338 -4.49 -0.61 5.11
C SER A 338 -3.13 0.07 5.09
N PHE A 339 -3.09 1.37 4.79
CA PHE A 339 -1.85 2.12 4.71
C PHE A 339 -1.99 3.45 5.44
N LEU A 340 -1.15 3.68 6.46
CA LEU A 340 -1.11 4.91 7.27
C LEU A 340 -2.49 5.34 7.77
N ASP A 341 -3.13 4.45 8.51
CA ASP A 341 -4.48 4.63 9.06
C ASP A 341 -5.61 4.82 8.03
N GLU A 342 -5.34 4.60 6.73
CA GLU A 342 -6.32 4.68 5.65
C GLU A 342 -6.60 3.29 5.04
N VAL A 343 -7.87 2.99 4.83
CA VAL A 343 -8.32 1.84 4.01
C VAL A 343 -8.41 2.29 2.56
N TRP A 344 -7.77 1.53 1.68
CA TRP A 344 -7.83 1.74 0.23
C TRP A 344 -8.47 0.53 -0.42
N ILE A 345 -9.29 0.77 -1.43
CA ILE A 345 -9.76 -0.30 -2.33
C ILE A 345 -9.28 -0.02 -3.75
N LEU A 346 -8.91 -1.06 -4.47
CA LEU A 346 -8.57 -0.98 -5.88
C LEU A 346 -9.40 -2.00 -6.66
N GLU A 347 -9.97 -1.53 -7.77
CA GLU A 347 -10.69 -2.34 -8.75
C GLU A 347 -9.86 -2.44 -10.01
N LEU A 348 -9.64 -3.66 -10.48
CA LEU A 348 -8.75 -4.00 -11.59
C LEU A 348 -9.57 -4.54 -12.76
N LYS A 349 -9.26 -4.10 -13.98
CA LYS A 349 -9.89 -4.60 -15.21
C LYS A 349 -8.89 -4.76 -16.35
N ASP A 350 -8.73 -5.98 -16.84
CA ASP A 350 -8.02 -6.26 -18.08
C ASP A 350 -8.91 -6.05 -19.32
N ARG A 351 -9.51 -4.87 -19.40
CA ARG A 351 -10.37 -4.34 -20.48
C ARG A 351 -10.85 -2.95 -20.09
N ASP A 352 -11.55 -2.26 -20.99
CA ASP A 352 -12.26 -1.02 -20.66
C ASP A 352 -13.17 -1.18 -19.43
N PHE A 353 -13.17 -0.16 -18.57
CA PHE A 353 -14.04 -0.06 -17.40
C PHE A 353 -15.35 0.62 -17.79
N GLY A 354 -16.44 -0.15 -17.78
CA GLY A 354 -17.75 0.28 -18.25
C GLY A 354 -18.75 0.56 -17.13
N PRO A 355 -19.97 1.02 -17.48
CA PRO A 355 -21.04 1.24 -16.51
C PRO A 355 -21.39 -0.01 -15.70
N GLY A 356 -21.32 -1.19 -16.31
CA GLY A 356 -21.57 -2.46 -15.62
C GLY A 356 -20.58 -2.75 -14.48
N ASP A 357 -19.35 -2.22 -14.56
CA ASP A 357 -18.35 -2.31 -13.50
C ASP A 357 -18.54 -1.21 -12.44
N ALA A 358 -19.03 -0.03 -12.86
CA ALA A 358 -19.24 1.12 -11.98
C ALA A 358 -20.30 0.87 -10.88
N TYR A 359 -21.37 0.12 -11.20
CA TYR A 359 -22.44 -0.17 -10.24
C TYR A 359 -21.95 -1.00 -9.03
N PRO A 360 -21.34 -2.19 -9.22
CA PRO A 360 -20.76 -2.95 -8.10
C PRO A 360 -19.66 -2.17 -7.37
N PHE A 361 -18.84 -1.42 -8.10
CA PHE A 361 -17.78 -0.63 -7.48
C PHE A 361 -18.32 0.44 -6.53
N ASN A 362 -19.40 1.15 -6.90
CA ASN A 362 -20.04 2.13 -6.01
C ASN A 362 -20.64 1.47 -4.75
N TYR A 363 -21.20 0.28 -4.88
CA TYR A 363 -21.68 -0.47 -3.73
C TYR A 363 -20.54 -0.77 -2.75
N ARG A 364 -19.37 -1.20 -3.26
CA ARG A 364 -18.15 -1.43 -2.45
C ARG A 364 -17.65 -0.15 -1.81
N LEU A 365 -17.66 0.98 -2.52
CA LEU A 365 -17.32 2.28 -1.93
C LEU A 365 -18.25 2.64 -0.76
N ALA A 366 -19.54 2.35 -0.85
CA ALA A 366 -20.47 2.61 0.25
C ALA A 366 -20.20 1.67 1.43
N ARG A 367 -20.08 0.36 1.16
CA ARG A 367 -19.88 -0.69 2.16
C ARG A 367 -18.60 -0.51 2.96
N TYR A 368 -17.46 -0.43 2.28
CA TYR A 368 -16.16 -0.32 2.94
C TYR A 368 -15.82 1.12 3.37
N SER A 369 -16.54 2.11 2.81
CA SER A 369 -16.28 3.56 2.93
C SER A 369 -14.78 3.91 3.04
N PRO A 370 -13.98 3.44 2.07
CA PRO A 370 -12.53 3.56 2.14
C PRO A 370 -12.11 5.03 2.03
N GLN A 371 -10.98 5.41 2.62
CA GLN A 371 -10.48 6.77 2.50
C GLN A 371 -9.94 7.04 1.09
N ARG A 372 -9.53 5.98 0.37
CA ARG A 372 -9.09 6.06 -1.03
C ARG A 372 -9.66 4.94 -1.88
N ALA A 373 -9.79 5.24 -3.16
CA ALA A 373 -10.21 4.28 -4.15
C ALA A 373 -9.45 4.49 -5.46
N MET A 374 -9.05 3.41 -6.11
CA MET A 374 -8.42 3.45 -7.43
C MET A 374 -9.12 2.47 -8.37
N ILE A 375 -9.26 2.88 -9.63
CA ILE A 375 -9.66 2.00 -10.72
C ILE A 375 -8.46 1.89 -11.64
N VAL A 376 -7.97 0.67 -11.84
CA VAL A 376 -6.85 0.39 -12.74
C VAL A 376 -7.38 -0.45 -13.90
N THR A 377 -7.13 0.01 -15.12
CA THR A 377 -7.58 -0.69 -16.33
C THR A 377 -6.47 -0.72 -17.37
N THR A 378 -6.37 -1.83 -18.13
CA THR A 378 -5.50 -1.90 -19.31
C THR A 378 -6.04 -1.06 -20.47
N GLY A 379 -7.34 -0.78 -20.49
CA GLY A 379 -8.01 0.09 -21.46
C GLY A 379 -8.33 1.47 -20.89
N THR A 380 -9.55 1.92 -21.17
CA THR A 380 -10.05 3.24 -20.77
C THR A 380 -11.23 3.14 -19.81
N VAL A 381 -11.44 4.17 -18.99
CA VAL A 381 -12.64 4.30 -18.16
C VAL A 381 -13.68 5.08 -18.95
N MET A 382 -14.75 4.40 -19.35
CA MET A 382 -15.79 4.96 -20.20
C MET A 382 -16.50 6.18 -19.56
N ALA A 383 -16.93 7.14 -20.38
CA ALA A 383 -17.58 8.36 -19.90
C ALA A 383 -18.86 8.08 -19.09
N ASP A 384 -19.65 7.08 -19.50
CA ASP A 384 -20.86 6.68 -18.79
C ASP A 384 -20.55 6.04 -17.43
N ALA A 385 -19.45 5.29 -17.31
CA ALA A 385 -18.98 4.75 -16.03
C ALA A 385 -18.60 5.88 -15.06
N LYS A 386 -17.86 6.89 -15.55
CA LYS A 386 -17.52 8.10 -14.80
C LYS A 386 -18.78 8.85 -14.34
N ARG A 387 -19.83 8.89 -15.17
CA ARG A 387 -21.13 9.50 -14.83
C ARG A 387 -21.85 8.73 -13.71
N VAL A 388 -21.93 7.40 -13.81
CA VAL A 388 -22.55 6.55 -12.78
C VAL A 388 -21.86 6.74 -11.42
N ILE A 389 -20.53 6.78 -11.39
CA ILE A 389 -19.75 7.05 -10.16
C ILE A 389 -20.08 8.44 -9.60
N ALA A 390 -20.10 9.47 -10.45
CA ALA A 390 -20.37 10.84 -10.03
C ALA A 390 -21.81 11.05 -9.53
N GLU A 391 -22.80 10.40 -10.14
CA GLU A 391 -24.21 10.49 -9.76
C GLU A 391 -24.46 9.87 -8.39
N MET A 392 -23.94 8.67 -8.13
CA MET A 392 -24.09 8.02 -6.81
C MET A 392 -23.38 8.77 -5.69
N VAL A 393 -22.20 9.33 -5.98
CA VAL A 393 -21.49 10.25 -5.09
C VAL A 393 -22.37 11.46 -4.72
N ARG A 394 -23.12 12.01 -5.68
CA ARG A 394 -24.01 13.14 -5.46
C ARG A 394 -25.24 12.76 -4.64
N GLU A 395 -25.84 11.61 -4.92
CA GLU A 395 -27.01 11.11 -4.19
C GLU A 395 -26.69 10.80 -2.73
N ALA A 396 -25.55 10.15 -2.47
CA ALA A 396 -25.03 9.93 -1.12
C ALA A 396 -24.74 11.24 -0.36
N GLY A 397 -24.42 12.31 -1.09
CA GLY A 397 -24.14 13.65 -0.58
C GLY A 397 -25.36 14.51 -0.21
N THR A 398 -26.60 14.02 -0.39
CA THR A 398 -27.80 14.80 -0.03
C THR A 398 -27.96 14.85 1.50
N PRO A 399 -27.99 16.04 2.13
CA PRO A 399 -27.90 16.18 3.58
C PRO A 399 -29.21 15.77 4.26
N MET A 400 -29.22 14.59 4.87
CA MET A 400 -30.20 14.24 5.91
C MET A 400 -29.57 14.62 7.26
N PHE A 401 -30.01 15.76 7.82
CA PHE A 401 -29.88 16.23 9.21
C PHE A 401 -28.59 15.91 10.02
N LEU A 402 -27.92 16.99 10.49
CA LEU A 402 -27.06 17.04 11.70
C LEU A 402 -26.02 15.92 11.88
N GLY A 403 -25.04 15.85 10.98
CA GLY A 403 -23.81 15.08 11.19
C GLY A 403 -22.85 15.26 10.03
N SER A 404 -21.57 15.54 10.33
CA SER A 404 -20.51 15.70 9.33
C SER A 404 -20.34 14.39 8.54
N ARG A 405 -21.03 14.24 7.40
CA ARG A 405 -20.83 13.06 6.55
C ARG A 405 -19.43 13.10 5.92
N PRO A 406 -18.77 11.92 5.77
CA PRO A 406 -17.50 11.82 5.07
C PRO A 406 -17.68 12.37 3.65
N ARG A 407 -16.68 13.13 3.18
CA ARG A 407 -16.68 13.64 1.81
C ARG A 407 -16.78 12.46 0.85
N PRO A 408 -17.60 12.56 -0.21
CA PRO A 408 -17.67 11.49 -1.18
C PRO A 408 -16.30 11.23 -1.79
N ILE A 409 -15.89 9.95 -1.79
CA ILE A 409 -14.61 9.51 -2.31
C ILE A 409 -14.69 9.59 -3.83
N LYS A 410 -13.80 10.37 -4.44
CA LYS A 410 -13.63 10.37 -5.89
C LYS A 410 -12.52 9.39 -6.23
N PRO A 411 -12.81 8.25 -6.89
CA PRO A 411 -11.78 7.29 -7.25
C PRO A 411 -10.78 7.91 -8.22
N LEU A 412 -9.52 7.50 -8.11
CA LEU A 412 -8.48 7.79 -9.09
C LEU A 412 -8.61 6.81 -10.26
N TYR A 413 -8.72 7.33 -11.48
CA TYR A 413 -8.69 6.52 -12.69
C TYR A 413 -7.24 6.38 -13.18
N VAL A 414 -6.79 5.14 -13.34
CA VAL A 414 -5.48 4.77 -13.88
C VAL A 414 -5.73 3.98 -15.16
N GLU A 415 -5.62 4.66 -16.29
CA GLU A 415 -5.81 4.11 -17.64
C GLU A 415 -4.43 3.77 -18.21
N GLY A 416 -4.19 2.49 -18.51
CA GLY A 416 -2.90 1.97 -18.96
C GLY A 416 -1.95 1.58 -17.82
N LEU A 417 -1.12 0.56 -18.07
CA LEU A 417 -0.23 -0.04 -17.07
C LEU A 417 0.97 0.86 -16.72
N ASP A 418 1.49 1.62 -17.68
CA ASP A 418 2.63 2.52 -17.47
C ASP A 418 2.35 3.60 -16.42
N ALA A 419 1.08 3.99 -16.26
CA ALA A 419 0.65 5.00 -15.31
C ALA A 419 0.53 4.48 -13.86
N VAL A 420 0.56 3.16 -13.65
CA VAL A 420 0.27 2.53 -12.34
C VAL A 420 1.28 2.92 -11.29
N LEU A 421 2.58 2.80 -11.58
CA LEU A 421 3.62 3.11 -10.60
C LEU A 421 3.60 4.58 -10.18
N ASP A 422 3.45 5.49 -11.15
CA ASP A 422 3.38 6.92 -10.87
C ASP A 422 2.09 7.29 -10.11
N ALA A 423 0.97 6.65 -10.43
CA ALA A 423 -0.28 6.82 -9.69
C ALA A 423 -0.14 6.33 -8.24
N ALA A 424 0.45 5.15 -8.04
CA ALA A 424 0.72 4.58 -6.72
C ALA A 424 1.64 5.52 -5.90
N ARG A 425 2.77 5.95 -6.46
CA ARG A 425 3.69 6.91 -5.81
C ARG A 425 3.00 8.21 -5.42
N ARG A 426 2.15 8.76 -6.30
CA ARG A 426 1.37 9.97 -5.98
C ARG A 426 0.39 9.72 -4.83
N GLN A 427 -0.34 8.61 -4.84
CA GLN A 427 -1.29 8.31 -3.77
C GLN A 427 -0.59 8.05 -2.44
N VAL A 428 0.50 7.30 -2.44
CA VAL A 428 1.34 7.08 -1.25
C VAL A 428 1.83 8.41 -0.70
N ALA A 429 2.40 9.29 -1.54
CA ALA A 429 2.85 10.60 -1.10
C ALA A 429 1.72 11.47 -0.50
N VAL A 430 0.51 11.42 -1.09
CA VAL A 430 -0.64 12.15 -0.55
C VAL A 430 -1.11 11.57 0.78
N ALA A 431 -1.12 10.24 0.93
CA ALA A 431 -1.47 9.57 2.17
C ALA A 431 -0.44 9.83 3.26
N THR A 432 0.86 9.72 2.96
CA THR A 432 1.91 10.06 3.91
C THR A 432 1.86 11.51 4.34
N MET A 433 1.59 12.44 3.41
CA MET A 433 1.39 13.84 3.75
C MET A 433 0.16 14.04 4.64
N ALA A 434 -0.95 13.36 4.36
CA ALA A 434 -2.17 13.43 5.15
C ALA A 434 -1.94 12.89 6.57
N HIS A 435 -1.28 11.73 6.67
CA HIS A 435 -0.88 11.08 7.91
C HIS A 435 0.03 11.99 8.75
N ALA A 436 1.13 12.45 8.17
CA ALA A 436 2.06 13.37 8.80
C ALA A 436 1.38 14.70 9.21
N SER A 437 0.47 15.21 8.37
CA SER A 437 -0.33 16.40 8.69
C SER A 437 -1.28 16.16 9.87
N SER A 438 -1.87 14.97 9.97
CA SER A 438 -2.72 14.56 11.09
C SER A 438 -1.91 14.53 12.38
N HIS A 439 -0.71 13.94 12.34
CA HIS A 439 0.19 13.85 13.50
C HIS A 439 0.55 15.21 14.08
N VAL A 440 0.87 16.18 13.23
CA VAL A 440 1.23 17.53 13.73
C VAL A 440 0.02 18.42 13.97
N ALA A 441 -1.18 18.01 13.56
CA ALA A 441 -2.39 18.80 13.80
C ALA A 441 -2.76 18.86 15.28
N SER A 442 -2.53 17.77 16.03
CA SER A 442 -2.78 17.72 17.48
C SER A 442 -1.93 18.76 18.24
N LEU A 443 -0.72 19.02 17.76
CA LEU A 443 0.20 20.02 18.29
C LEU A 443 -0.16 21.46 17.87
N GLY A 444 -0.97 21.65 16.83
CA GLY A 444 -1.33 22.99 16.34
C GLY A 444 -1.87 23.92 17.43
N PRO A 445 -2.89 23.51 18.21
CA PRO A 445 -3.39 24.29 19.35
C PRO A 445 -2.35 24.57 20.42
N ALA A 446 -1.48 23.60 20.74
CA ALA A 446 -0.46 23.73 21.78
C ALA A 446 0.69 24.67 21.37
N THR A 447 1.01 24.68 20.08
CA THR A 447 2.12 25.46 19.53
C THR A 447 1.69 26.85 19.05
N GLY A 448 0.40 27.04 18.75
CA GLY A 448 -0.11 28.28 18.16
C GLY A 448 0.20 28.44 16.67
N PHE A 449 0.82 27.43 16.03
CA PHE A 449 1.19 27.44 14.61
C PHE A 449 0.34 26.45 13.80
N ASP A 450 0.05 26.79 12.53
CA ASP A 450 -0.52 25.82 11.59
C ASP A 450 0.59 24.91 11.04
N LEU A 451 0.95 23.90 11.84
CA LEU A 451 2.04 22.97 11.53
C LEU A 451 1.80 22.19 10.23
N ARG A 452 0.54 21.99 9.82
CA ARG A 452 0.20 21.40 8.51
C ARG A 452 0.68 22.27 7.36
N ARG A 453 0.53 23.59 7.48
CA ARG A 453 0.99 24.54 6.48
C ARG A 453 2.52 24.60 6.43
N VAL A 454 3.18 24.56 7.59
CA VAL A 454 4.64 24.49 7.69
C VAL A 454 5.16 23.23 7.00
N LEU A 455 4.58 22.07 7.33
CA LEU A 455 4.94 20.79 6.73
C LEU A 455 4.80 20.82 5.20
N ARG A 456 3.66 21.27 4.68
CA ARG A 456 3.43 21.39 3.23
C ARG A 456 4.40 22.35 2.53
N GLN A 457 4.90 23.38 3.21
CA GLN A 457 5.85 24.31 2.63
C GLN A 457 7.27 23.75 2.58
N ARG A 458 7.63 22.85 3.51
CA ARG A 458 8.96 22.23 3.55
C ARG A 458 9.10 21.03 2.62
N LEU A 459 8.01 20.34 2.38
CA LEU A 459 7.96 19.14 1.53
C LEU A 459 7.59 19.46 0.07
N ARG A 460 7.53 20.75 -0.29
CA ARG A 460 7.51 21.24 -1.68
C ARG A 460 8.92 21.48 -2.14
#